data_AF-A0A5B7V9J9-F1
#
_entry.id   AF-A0A5B7V9J9-F1
#
_cell.length_a   1.000
_cell.length_b   1.000
_cell.length_c   1.000
_cell.angle_alpha   90.00
_cell.angle_beta   90.00
_cell.angle_gamma   90.00
#
_symmetry.space_group_name_H-M   'P 1'
#
loop_
_entity.id
_entity.type
_entity.pdbx_description
1 polymer ?
#
loop_
_entity_poly.entity_id
_entity_poly.type
_entity_poly.pdbx_seq_one_letter_code
_entity_poly.pdbx_strand_id
1 'polypeptide(L)'
;MKLSAVLSDITGASGRAILESLISGERDPGRLADLTRGKARSKIPALIDALDGEFTDHHAFMVRHYLDEIDRWKNVIADFDARIAQLLAGHERDMEILQTIPGIGRLGSEIIIAETGGDMAQFASAHHLASWIGVCPGQNESAGISKSGRTRPGNTNLKRLLGVAAMAATREKDSYLGVFFRRLSARRGGKRALVAVMHKLVIAIWHVLHDHEPYRDLGADHFTRRDPERAMRRMTKEANSLGLTIRFEPITAG
;
A
#
# COMPACT_ATOMS: atom_id res chain seq x y z
N MET A 1 -11.50 -10.17 -34.53
CA MET A 1 -11.92 -10.03 -33.12
C MET A 1 -10.83 -9.42 -32.22
N LYS A 2 -11.15 -8.36 -31.46
CA LYS A 2 -10.27 -7.67 -30.48
C LYS A 2 -11.03 -7.16 -29.24
N LEU A 3 -11.59 -8.07 -28.43
CA LEU A 3 -12.34 -7.73 -27.21
C LEU A 3 -11.59 -6.87 -26.19
N SER A 4 -10.25 -7.05 -26.08
CA SER A 4 -9.38 -6.29 -25.18
C SER A 4 -9.32 -4.79 -25.46
N ALA A 5 -9.69 -4.36 -26.68
CA ALA A 5 -9.73 -2.96 -27.04
C ALA A 5 -10.94 -2.22 -26.42
N VAL A 6 -11.97 -2.95 -25.99
CA VAL A 6 -13.24 -2.37 -25.54
C VAL A 6 -13.55 -2.72 -24.08
N LEU A 7 -13.25 -3.96 -23.67
CA LEU A 7 -13.40 -4.45 -22.30
C LEU A 7 -12.09 -4.30 -21.54
N SER A 8 -12.14 -3.59 -20.41
CA SER A 8 -11.01 -3.46 -19.48
C SER A 8 -10.70 -4.76 -18.73
N ASP A 9 -11.70 -5.64 -18.60
CA ASP A 9 -11.56 -6.99 -18.04
C ASP A 9 -12.32 -7.98 -18.93
N ILE A 10 -11.56 -8.83 -19.61
CA ILE A 10 -12.06 -9.83 -20.56
C ILE A 10 -12.54 -11.09 -19.82
N THR A 11 -12.04 -11.31 -18.61
CA THR A 11 -12.39 -12.48 -17.77
C THR A 11 -13.51 -12.19 -16.76
N GLY A 12 -13.93 -10.93 -16.67
CA GLY A 12 -15.08 -10.50 -15.87
C GLY A 12 -16.41 -10.94 -16.50
N ALA A 13 -17.52 -10.69 -15.80
CA ALA A 13 -18.83 -11.28 -16.13
C ALA A 13 -19.28 -11.08 -17.59
N SER A 14 -19.06 -9.90 -18.17
CA SER A 14 -19.47 -9.62 -19.57
C SER A 14 -18.56 -10.30 -20.58
N GLY A 15 -17.23 -10.17 -20.43
CA GLY A 15 -16.28 -10.82 -21.33
C GLY A 15 -16.38 -12.33 -21.26
N ARG A 16 -16.60 -12.89 -20.07
CA ARG A 16 -16.80 -14.31 -19.88
C ARG A 16 -18.06 -14.84 -20.56
N ALA A 17 -19.19 -14.16 -20.40
CA ALA A 17 -20.42 -14.56 -21.10
C ALA A 17 -20.24 -14.58 -22.63
N ILE A 18 -19.54 -13.57 -23.18
CA ILE A 18 -19.19 -13.52 -24.61
C ILE A 18 -18.30 -14.69 -25.01
N LEU A 19 -17.20 -14.93 -24.27
CA LEU A 19 -16.26 -16.00 -24.60
C LEU A 19 -16.92 -17.38 -24.50
N GLU A 20 -17.75 -17.64 -23.50
CA GLU A 20 -18.49 -18.91 -23.38
C GLU A 20 -19.47 -19.11 -24.54
N SER A 21 -20.14 -18.05 -24.99
CA SER A 21 -21.04 -18.09 -26.15
C SER A 21 -20.28 -18.34 -27.46
N LEU A 22 -19.12 -17.69 -27.63
CA LEU A 22 -18.19 -17.95 -28.74
C LEU A 22 -17.70 -19.40 -28.71
N ILE A 23 -17.32 -19.93 -27.55
CA ILE A 23 -16.91 -21.34 -27.44
C ILE A 23 -18.08 -22.27 -27.80
N SER A 24 -19.31 -21.90 -27.44
CA SER A 24 -20.53 -22.68 -27.71
C SER A 24 -21.01 -22.60 -29.16
N GLY A 25 -20.34 -21.82 -30.02
CA GLY A 25 -20.62 -21.77 -31.46
C GLY A 25 -21.35 -20.52 -31.94
N GLU A 26 -21.71 -19.57 -31.06
CA GLU A 26 -22.30 -18.30 -31.50
C GLU A 26 -21.25 -17.42 -32.18
N ARG A 27 -21.61 -16.80 -33.30
CA ARG A 27 -20.71 -15.96 -34.12
C ARG A 27 -21.34 -14.62 -34.48
N ASP A 28 -22.62 -14.41 -34.21
CA ASP A 28 -23.28 -13.13 -34.45
C ASP A 28 -22.78 -12.04 -33.46
N PRO A 29 -22.10 -10.99 -33.94
CA PRO A 29 -21.60 -9.92 -33.08
C PRO A 29 -22.69 -9.21 -32.28
N GLY A 30 -23.91 -9.11 -32.82
CA GLY A 30 -25.05 -8.49 -32.15
C GLY A 30 -25.47 -9.26 -30.90
N ARG A 31 -25.80 -10.56 -31.06
CA ARG A 31 -26.12 -11.46 -29.95
C ARG A 31 -25.01 -11.54 -28.91
N LEU A 32 -23.75 -11.58 -29.34
CA LEU A 32 -22.62 -11.59 -28.43
C LEU A 32 -22.52 -10.28 -27.63
N ALA A 33 -22.64 -9.13 -28.27
CA ALA A 33 -22.60 -7.83 -27.58
C ALA A 33 -23.77 -7.65 -26.58
N ASP A 34 -24.93 -8.24 -26.86
CA ASP A 34 -26.10 -8.19 -25.98
C ASP A 34 -25.92 -8.90 -24.63
N LEU A 35 -24.97 -9.85 -24.55
CA LEU A 35 -24.59 -10.55 -23.30
C LEU A 35 -23.92 -9.63 -22.28
N THR A 36 -23.52 -8.42 -22.68
CA THR A 36 -22.87 -7.47 -21.79
C THR A 36 -23.80 -6.90 -20.73
N ARG A 37 -23.22 -6.61 -19.56
CA ARG A 37 -23.93 -6.17 -18.35
C ARG A 37 -23.41 -4.82 -17.85
N GLY A 38 -24.29 -4.06 -17.18
CA GLY A 38 -23.94 -2.81 -16.51
C GLY A 38 -23.33 -1.77 -17.47
N LYS A 39 -22.23 -1.13 -17.04
CA LYS A 39 -21.54 -0.08 -17.81
C LYS A 39 -20.96 -0.57 -19.15
N ALA A 40 -20.79 -1.88 -19.36
CA ALA A 40 -20.33 -2.40 -20.63
C ALA A 40 -21.40 -2.29 -21.74
N ARG A 41 -22.69 -2.19 -21.39
CA ARG A 41 -23.79 -2.06 -22.36
C ARG A 41 -23.72 -0.78 -23.17
N SER A 42 -23.22 0.32 -22.59
CA SER A 42 -23.04 1.57 -23.34
C SER A 42 -21.97 1.47 -24.43
N LYS A 43 -21.18 0.38 -24.45
CA LYS A 43 -20.13 0.11 -25.44
C LYS A 43 -20.56 -0.90 -26.51
N ILE A 44 -21.83 -1.32 -26.56
CA ILE A 44 -22.32 -2.30 -27.54
C ILE A 44 -21.91 -1.98 -28.98
N PRO A 45 -22.04 -0.74 -29.50
CA PRO A 45 -21.61 -0.43 -30.86
C PRO A 45 -20.14 -0.77 -31.11
N ALA A 46 -19.25 -0.35 -30.21
CA ALA A 46 -17.82 -0.66 -30.30
C ALA A 46 -17.52 -2.15 -30.08
N LEU A 47 -18.35 -2.87 -29.33
CA LEU A 47 -18.21 -4.31 -29.13
C LEU A 47 -18.58 -5.10 -30.37
N ILE A 48 -19.64 -4.69 -31.09
CA ILE A 48 -20.01 -5.29 -32.37
C ILE A 48 -18.84 -5.20 -33.34
N ASP A 49 -18.25 -4.00 -33.50
CA ASP A 49 -17.07 -3.80 -34.35
C ASP A 49 -15.87 -4.62 -33.89
N ALA A 50 -15.66 -4.74 -32.58
CA ALA A 50 -14.55 -5.52 -32.03
C ALA A 50 -14.76 -7.04 -32.12
N LEU A 51 -16.01 -7.49 -32.17
CA LEU A 51 -16.40 -8.89 -32.32
C LEU A 51 -16.43 -9.31 -33.78
N ASP A 52 -16.55 -8.36 -34.70
CA ASP A 52 -16.42 -8.61 -36.13
C ASP A 52 -15.00 -9.13 -36.46
N GLY A 53 -14.95 -10.32 -37.06
CA GLY A 53 -13.73 -11.02 -37.45
C GLY A 53 -13.73 -12.51 -37.12
N GLU A 54 -12.64 -13.18 -37.48
CA GLU A 54 -12.60 -14.63 -37.51
C GLU A 54 -12.42 -15.27 -36.12
N PHE A 55 -13.38 -16.12 -35.73
CA PHE A 55 -13.31 -16.99 -34.57
C PHE A 55 -13.64 -18.42 -34.97
N THR A 56 -12.61 -19.27 -35.05
CA THR A 56 -12.72 -20.66 -35.52
C THR A 56 -12.93 -21.61 -34.35
N ASP A 57 -13.24 -22.87 -34.66
CA ASP A 57 -13.36 -23.92 -33.63
C ASP A 57 -12.02 -24.21 -32.95
N HIS A 58 -10.91 -23.98 -33.64
CA HIS A 58 -9.59 -24.04 -33.01
C HIS A 58 -9.40 -22.91 -31.99
N HIS A 59 -9.87 -21.69 -32.28
CA HIS A 59 -9.90 -20.60 -31.29
C HIS A 59 -10.80 -20.96 -30.10
N ALA A 60 -11.97 -21.55 -30.35
CA ALA A 60 -12.86 -22.03 -29.29
C ALA A 60 -12.16 -23.04 -28.36
N PHE A 61 -11.45 -24.02 -28.93
CA PHE A 61 -10.68 -25.01 -28.17
C PHE A 61 -9.62 -24.35 -27.28
N MET A 62 -8.82 -23.43 -27.83
CA MET A 62 -7.78 -22.72 -27.07
C MET A 62 -8.37 -21.84 -25.96
N VAL A 63 -9.41 -21.07 -26.26
CA VAL A 63 -10.04 -20.17 -25.27
C VAL A 63 -10.64 -20.98 -24.12
N ARG A 64 -11.29 -22.12 -24.39
CA ARG A 64 -11.77 -23.02 -23.34
C ARG A 64 -10.64 -23.46 -22.42
N HIS A 65 -9.53 -23.94 -22.98
CA HIS A 65 -8.38 -24.36 -22.19
C HIS A 65 -7.82 -23.24 -21.30
N TYR A 66 -7.72 -22.00 -21.81
CA TYR A 66 -7.25 -20.87 -21.01
C TYR A 66 -8.25 -20.45 -19.92
N LEU A 67 -9.56 -20.51 -20.19
CA LEU A 67 -10.58 -20.20 -19.18
C LEU A 67 -10.58 -21.25 -18.06
N ASP A 68 -10.45 -22.53 -18.41
CA ASP A 68 -10.35 -23.64 -17.45
C ASP A 68 -9.11 -23.46 -16.55
N GLU A 69 -7.96 -23.10 -17.13
CA GLU A 69 -6.74 -22.79 -16.38
C GLU A 69 -6.91 -21.59 -15.44
N ILE A 70 -7.53 -20.51 -15.91
CA ILE A 70 -7.82 -19.34 -15.07
C ILE A 70 -8.68 -19.73 -13.88
N ASP A 71 -9.72 -20.55 -14.09
CA ASP A 71 -10.59 -20.99 -13.01
C ASP A 71 -9.89 -21.92 -12.03
N ARG A 72 -9.06 -22.84 -12.54
CA ARG A 72 -8.23 -23.69 -11.71
C ARG A 72 -7.37 -22.85 -10.77
N TRP A 73 -6.66 -21.85 -11.30
CA TRP A 73 -5.82 -20.99 -10.47
C TRP A 73 -6.62 -20.10 -9.51
N LYS A 74 -7.81 -19.62 -9.92
CA LYS A 74 -8.71 -18.89 -9.01
C LYS A 74 -9.16 -19.74 -7.83
N ASN A 75 -9.51 -21.00 -8.08
CA ASN A 75 -9.91 -21.93 -7.02
C ASN A 75 -8.74 -22.22 -6.08
N VAL A 76 -7.54 -22.47 -6.62
CA VAL A 76 -6.33 -22.67 -5.81
C VAL A 76 -6.04 -21.44 -4.93
N ILE A 77 -6.15 -20.22 -5.47
CA ILE A 77 -5.98 -18.99 -4.68
C ILE A 77 -7.03 -18.92 -3.57
N ALA A 78 -8.30 -19.19 -3.87
CA ALA A 78 -9.38 -19.16 -2.88
C ALA A 78 -9.15 -20.17 -1.74
N ASP A 79 -8.65 -21.37 -2.06
CA ASP A 79 -8.31 -22.39 -1.06
C ASP A 79 -7.18 -21.91 -0.13
N PHE A 80 -6.15 -21.26 -0.68
CA PHE A 80 -5.08 -20.66 0.11
C PHE A 80 -5.57 -19.49 0.96
N ASP A 81 -6.40 -18.60 0.41
CA ASP A 81 -6.99 -17.49 1.17
C ASP A 81 -7.82 -17.99 2.36
N ALA A 82 -8.63 -19.04 2.14
CA ALA A 82 -9.39 -19.68 3.21
C ALA A 82 -8.48 -20.30 4.27
N ARG A 83 -7.38 -20.96 3.85
CA ARG A 83 -6.41 -21.53 4.77
C ARG A 83 -5.66 -20.47 5.58
N ILE A 84 -5.28 -19.37 4.95
CA ILE A 84 -4.64 -18.23 5.62
C ILE A 84 -5.59 -17.64 6.66
N ALA A 85 -6.86 -17.43 6.31
CA ALA A 85 -7.87 -16.94 7.25
C ALA A 85 -8.03 -17.85 8.48
N GLN A 86 -8.00 -19.18 8.29
CA GLN A 86 -8.03 -20.13 9.40
C GLN A 86 -6.78 -20.03 10.30
N LEU A 87 -5.60 -19.86 9.70
CA LEU A 87 -4.34 -19.76 10.45
C LEU A 87 -4.21 -18.44 11.21
N LEU A 88 -4.89 -17.39 10.75
CA LEU A 88 -4.95 -16.09 11.41
C LEU A 88 -6.10 -15.95 12.42
N ALA A 89 -6.91 -16.99 12.59
CA ALA A 89 -7.96 -17.00 13.61
C ALA A 89 -7.34 -16.79 15.00
N GLY A 90 -7.87 -15.85 15.77
CA GLY A 90 -7.33 -15.43 17.07
C GLY A 90 -6.44 -14.18 17.01
N HIS A 91 -6.06 -13.71 15.82
CA HIS A 91 -5.33 -12.44 15.64
C HIS A 91 -6.23 -11.30 15.14
N GLU A 92 -7.56 -11.43 15.23
CA GLU A 92 -8.50 -10.42 14.74
C GLU A 92 -8.22 -9.06 15.40
N ARG A 93 -7.97 -9.07 16.72
CA ARG A 93 -7.69 -7.85 17.47
C ARG A 93 -6.37 -7.20 17.04
N ASP A 94 -5.31 -8.00 16.84
CA ASP A 94 -4.01 -7.54 16.37
C ASP A 94 -4.13 -6.92 14.97
N MET A 95 -4.92 -7.55 14.10
CA MET A 95 -5.20 -7.03 12.76
C MET A 95 -5.97 -5.71 12.81
N GLU A 96 -6.96 -5.58 13.71
CA GLU A 96 -7.71 -4.32 13.88
C GLU A 96 -6.81 -3.17 14.31
N ILE A 97 -5.97 -3.37 15.33
CA ILE A 97 -5.08 -2.32 15.84
C ILE A 97 -3.98 -1.99 14.82
N LEU A 98 -3.45 -2.96 14.08
CA LEU A 98 -2.52 -2.71 12.99
C LEU A 98 -3.14 -1.85 11.87
N GLN A 99 -4.41 -2.08 11.55
CA GLN A 99 -5.14 -1.31 10.52
C GLN A 99 -5.40 0.15 10.92
N THR A 100 -5.22 0.51 12.20
CA THR A 100 -5.27 1.92 12.63
C THR A 100 -4.03 2.71 12.20
N ILE A 101 -2.93 2.03 11.84
CA ILE A 101 -1.72 2.69 11.34
C ILE A 101 -1.95 3.13 9.88
N PRO A 102 -1.73 4.41 9.54
CA PRO A 102 -1.88 4.89 8.17
C PRO A 102 -1.06 4.08 7.16
N GLY A 103 -1.73 3.61 6.10
CA GLY A 103 -1.12 2.83 5.04
C GLY A 103 -1.04 1.32 5.29
N ILE A 104 -1.50 0.83 6.45
CA ILE A 104 -1.62 -0.59 6.74
C ILE A 104 -3.10 -0.99 6.61
N GLY A 105 -3.40 -1.84 5.62
CA GLY A 105 -4.74 -2.44 5.45
C GLY A 105 -4.75 -3.89 5.91
N ARG A 106 -5.86 -4.59 5.63
CA ARG A 106 -6.04 -6.02 5.98
C ARG A 106 -4.86 -6.88 5.55
N LEU A 107 -4.55 -6.92 4.25
CA LEU A 107 -3.42 -7.71 3.72
C LEU A 107 -2.07 -7.32 4.36
N GLY A 108 -1.86 -6.03 4.64
CA GLY A 108 -0.65 -5.59 5.33
C GLY A 108 -0.55 -6.14 6.75
N SER A 109 -1.67 -6.21 7.44
CA SER A 109 -1.75 -6.76 8.80
C SER A 109 -1.52 -8.27 8.81
N GLU A 110 -2.14 -8.99 7.86
CA GLU A 110 -1.94 -10.43 7.66
C GLU A 110 -0.46 -10.76 7.42
N ILE A 111 0.23 -10.02 6.55
CA ILE A 111 1.66 -10.19 6.28
C ILE A 111 2.50 -9.86 7.53
N ILE A 112 2.17 -8.81 8.27
CA ILE A 112 2.90 -8.47 9.51
C ILE A 112 2.81 -9.60 10.52
N ILE A 113 1.62 -10.14 10.75
CA ILE A 113 1.43 -11.26 11.68
C ILE A 113 2.11 -12.52 11.15
N ALA A 114 2.00 -12.84 9.86
CA ALA A 114 2.64 -14.02 9.30
C ALA A 114 4.18 -13.98 9.40
N GLU A 115 4.78 -12.81 9.21
CA GLU A 115 6.24 -12.65 9.22
C GLU A 115 6.81 -12.47 10.64
N THR A 116 6.01 -11.96 11.58
CA THR A 116 6.45 -11.71 12.96
C THR A 116 5.90 -12.70 13.98
N GLY A 117 4.89 -13.50 13.65
CA GLY A 117 4.14 -14.32 14.61
C GLY A 117 3.19 -13.54 15.52
N GLY A 118 3.05 -12.22 15.36
CA GLY A 118 2.15 -11.36 16.15
C GLY A 118 2.68 -11.01 17.55
N ASP A 119 3.43 -11.92 18.20
CA ASP A 119 4.03 -11.68 19.51
C ASP A 119 5.28 -10.78 19.42
N MET A 120 5.21 -9.59 20.02
CA MET A 120 6.33 -8.65 20.06
C MET A 120 7.36 -8.96 21.15
N ALA A 121 7.09 -9.89 22.07
CA ALA A 121 8.04 -10.29 23.12
C ALA A 121 9.33 -10.90 22.54
N GLN A 122 9.28 -11.47 21.34
CA GLN A 122 10.46 -11.97 20.64
C GLN A 122 11.46 -10.88 20.23
N PHE A 123 11.02 -9.60 20.22
CA PHE A 123 11.88 -8.46 19.95
C PHE A 123 12.02 -7.60 21.22
N ALA A 124 13.24 -7.54 21.77
CA ALA A 124 13.51 -6.75 22.98
C ALA A 124 13.16 -5.25 22.87
N SER A 125 13.08 -4.71 21.64
CA SER A 125 12.52 -3.37 21.41
C SER A 125 12.11 -3.18 19.94
N ALA A 126 11.36 -2.11 19.68
CA ALA A 126 11.02 -1.66 18.34
C ALA A 126 12.25 -1.45 17.42
N HIS A 127 13.40 -1.10 17.99
CA HIS A 127 14.65 -0.96 17.24
C HIS A 127 15.22 -2.31 16.78
N HIS A 128 15.01 -3.38 17.57
CA HIS A 128 15.37 -4.74 17.17
C HIS A 128 14.52 -5.21 16.00
N LEU A 129 13.21 -4.94 16.03
CA LEU A 129 12.32 -5.21 14.89
C LEU A 129 12.78 -4.44 13.64
N ALA A 130 13.09 -3.15 13.76
CA ALA A 130 13.56 -2.34 12.64
C ALA A 130 14.91 -2.81 12.06
N SER A 131 15.79 -3.32 12.92
CA SER A 131 17.06 -3.93 12.52
C SER A 131 16.83 -5.25 11.79
N TRP A 132 15.96 -6.12 12.31
CA TRP A 132 15.64 -7.41 11.72
C TRP A 132 14.97 -7.28 10.34
N ILE A 133 14.05 -6.33 10.18
CA ILE A 133 13.45 -6.00 8.86
C ILE A 133 14.48 -5.36 7.91
N GLY A 134 15.52 -4.72 8.46
CA GLY A 134 16.52 -4.00 7.67
C GLY A 134 15.98 -2.68 7.14
N VAL A 135 15.36 -1.86 8.02
CA VAL A 135 14.98 -0.46 7.74
C VAL A 135 15.75 0.55 8.59
N CYS A 136 16.84 0.12 9.24
CA CYS A 136 17.81 0.99 9.89
C CYS A 136 19.14 1.03 9.13
N PRO A 137 19.96 2.08 9.29
CA PRO A 137 21.35 2.06 8.84
C PRO A 137 22.10 0.90 9.51
N GLY A 138 22.99 0.23 8.79
CA GLY A 138 23.88 -0.74 9.41
C GLY A 138 24.90 -0.06 10.32
N GLN A 139 25.28 -0.70 11.41
CA GLN A 139 26.45 -0.28 12.20
C GLN A 139 27.68 -0.94 11.60
N ASN A 140 28.59 -0.15 11.01
CA ASN A 140 29.84 -0.63 10.44
C ASN A 140 31.00 0.08 11.14
N GLU A 141 31.29 -0.37 12.36
CA GLU A 141 32.39 0.13 13.17
C GLU A 141 33.53 -0.88 13.15
N SER A 142 34.71 -0.41 12.78
CA SER A 142 35.96 -1.16 12.86
C SER A 142 37.00 -0.29 13.55
N ALA A 143 37.65 -0.81 14.59
CA ALA A 143 38.70 -0.10 15.34
C ALA A 143 38.29 1.32 15.79
N GLY A 144 37.05 1.50 16.28
CA GLY A 144 36.55 2.78 16.78
C GLY A 144 36.15 3.81 15.70
N ILE A 145 36.28 3.48 14.41
CA ILE A 145 35.88 4.35 13.29
C ILE A 145 34.54 3.87 12.72
N SER A 146 33.53 4.75 12.78
CA SER A 146 32.22 4.51 12.18
C SER A 146 32.27 4.81 10.68
N LYS A 147 32.15 3.76 9.85
CA LYS A 147 32.06 3.88 8.39
C LYS A 147 30.60 4.07 7.96
N SER A 148 30.37 4.60 6.75
CA SER A 148 29.00 4.76 6.25
C SER A 148 28.29 3.39 6.16
N GLY A 149 27.25 3.21 6.96
CA GLY A 149 26.49 1.97 7.03
C GLY A 149 25.36 1.93 6.01
N ARG A 150 25.50 1.09 4.98
CA ARG A 150 24.37 0.74 4.13
C ARG A 150 23.33 -0.01 4.96
N THR A 151 22.06 0.13 4.61
CA THR A 151 20.99 -0.70 5.17
C THR A 151 21.31 -2.17 4.88
N ARG A 152 21.27 -3.00 5.92
CA ARG A 152 21.58 -4.44 5.81
C ARG A 152 20.47 -5.18 5.06
N PRO A 153 20.76 -6.37 4.49
CA PRO A 153 19.72 -7.32 4.12
C PRO A 153 18.82 -7.61 5.34
N GLY A 154 17.54 -7.86 5.10
CA GLY A 154 16.55 -8.13 6.13
C GLY A 154 15.30 -8.72 5.50
N ASN A 155 14.19 -8.75 6.24
CA ASN A 155 12.93 -9.28 5.75
C ASN A 155 12.43 -8.52 4.51
N THR A 156 12.52 -9.16 3.33
CA THR A 156 12.22 -8.50 2.06
C THR A 156 10.71 -8.27 1.86
N ASN A 157 9.87 -9.16 2.38
CA ASN A 157 8.42 -9.05 2.29
C ASN A 157 7.93 -7.86 3.11
N LEU A 158 8.30 -7.77 4.39
CA LEU A 158 7.96 -6.64 5.26
C LEU A 158 8.54 -5.34 4.74
N LYS A 159 9.77 -5.34 4.22
CA LYS A 159 10.37 -4.13 3.64
C LYS A 159 9.61 -3.64 2.41
N ARG A 160 9.13 -4.54 1.54
CA ARG A 160 8.28 -4.20 0.39
C ARG A 160 6.93 -3.65 0.86
N LEU A 161 6.28 -4.33 1.81
CA LEU A 161 5.02 -3.90 2.42
C LEU A 161 5.15 -2.49 3.02
N LEU A 162 6.17 -2.27 3.86
CA LEU A 162 6.43 -0.99 4.51
C LEU A 162 6.70 0.11 3.49
N GLY A 163 7.32 -0.20 2.36
CA GLY A 163 7.49 0.76 1.26
C GLY A 163 6.15 1.24 0.71
N VAL A 164 5.22 0.31 0.44
CA VAL A 164 3.85 0.63 0.00
C VAL A 164 3.07 1.38 1.07
N ALA A 165 3.11 0.91 2.32
CA ALA A 165 2.46 1.53 3.46
C ALA A 165 2.98 2.96 3.70
N ALA A 166 4.29 3.19 3.63
CA ALA A 166 4.88 4.51 3.75
C ALA A 166 4.45 5.44 2.61
N MET A 167 4.39 4.95 1.36
CA MET A 167 3.89 5.75 0.24
C MET A 167 2.42 6.14 0.44
N ALA A 168 1.59 5.25 0.98
CA ALA A 168 0.21 5.56 1.32
C ALA A 168 0.11 6.55 2.49
N ALA A 169 0.80 6.29 3.59
CA ALA A 169 0.81 7.13 4.80
C ALA A 169 1.23 8.58 4.53
N THR A 170 2.17 8.79 3.60
CA THR A 170 2.68 10.13 3.27
C THR A 170 1.73 10.98 2.42
N ARG A 171 0.66 10.39 1.87
CA ARG A 171 -0.37 11.13 1.11
C ARG A 171 -1.25 11.97 2.02
N GLU A 172 -1.43 11.55 3.27
CA GLU A 172 -2.22 12.30 4.25
C GLU A 172 -1.45 13.55 4.67
N LYS A 173 -1.97 14.72 4.29
CA LYS A 173 -1.22 15.98 4.42
C LYS A 173 -1.14 16.43 5.86
N ASP A 174 -2.19 16.20 6.64
CA ASP A 174 -2.34 16.70 8.01
C ASP A 174 -1.97 15.65 9.07
N SER A 175 -1.19 14.63 8.67
CA SER A 175 -0.62 13.62 9.56
C SER A 175 0.81 13.93 9.99
N TYR A 176 1.23 13.38 11.13
CA TYR A 176 2.63 13.41 11.58
C TYR A 176 3.59 12.83 10.53
N LEU A 177 3.25 11.68 9.95
CA LEU A 177 4.09 10.98 8.98
C LEU A 177 4.22 11.75 7.66
N GLY A 178 3.13 12.37 7.19
CA GLY A 178 3.13 13.24 6.02
C GLY A 178 4.03 14.47 6.21
N VAL A 179 3.90 15.17 7.35
CA VAL A 179 4.78 16.31 7.67
C VAL A 179 6.24 15.87 7.82
N PHE A 180 6.49 14.76 8.52
CA PHE A 180 7.83 14.21 8.71
C PHE A 180 8.52 13.92 7.36
N PHE A 181 7.80 13.27 6.45
CA PHE A 181 8.29 12.97 5.11
C PHE A 181 8.66 14.23 4.33
N ARG A 182 7.77 15.23 4.27
CA ARG A 182 8.02 16.47 3.52
C ARG A 182 9.25 17.21 4.05
N ARG A 183 9.37 17.35 5.37
CA ARG A 183 10.51 18.01 6.01
C ARG A 183 11.83 17.30 5.71
N LEU A 184 11.84 15.97 5.75
CA LEU A 184 13.05 15.19 5.51
C LEU A 184 13.39 15.09 4.02
N SER A 185 12.38 14.98 3.15
CA SER A 185 12.52 14.89 1.69
C SER A 185 13.20 16.15 1.14
N ALA A 186 12.79 17.33 1.61
CA ALA A 186 13.41 18.59 1.22
C ALA A 186 14.92 18.67 1.53
N ARG A 187 15.41 17.91 2.51
CA ARG A 187 16.80 17.99 2.98
C ARG A 187 17.68 16.80 2.58
N ARG A 188 17.08 15.63 2.33
CA ARG A 188 17.78 14.35 2.09
C ARG A 188 17.30 13.59 0.84
N GLY A 189 16.29 14.11 0.13
CA GLY A 189 15.68 13.47 -1.03
C GLY A 189 14.60 12.45 -0.65
N GLY A 190 13.64 12.28 -1.55
CA GLY A 190 12.43 11.48 -1.31
C GLY A 190 12.69 10.03 -0.94
N LYS A 191 13.63 9.34 -1.60
CA LYS A 191 13.94 7.93 -1.32
C LYS A 191 14.43 7.71 0.12
N ARG A 192 15.32 8.59 0.61
CA ARG A 192 15.84 8.51 1.99
C ARG A 192 14.76 8.88 3.01
N ALA A 193 13.91 9.85 2.68
CA ALA A 193 12.79 10.23 3.53
C ALA A 193 11.77 9.08 3.64
N LEU A 194 11.48 8.37 2.56
CA LEU A 194 10.56 7.24 2.57
C LEU A 194 11.06 6.10 3.46
N VAL A 195 12.35 5.75 3.39
CA VAL A 195 12.96 4.75 4.29
C VAL A 195 12.87 5.18 5.76
N ALA A 196 13.00 6.48 6.06
CA ALA A 196 12.82 6.98 7.41
C ALA A 196 11.35 6.88 7.88
N VAL A 197 10.37 7.05 6.98
CA VAL A 197 8.95 6.81 7.29
C VAL A 197 8.72 5.31 7.53
N MET A 198 9.30 4.42 6.71
CA MET A 198 9.24 2.97 6.95
C MET A 198 9.77 2.62 8.34
N HIS A 199 10.88 3.22 8.76
CA HIS A 199 11.40 3.04 10.11
C HIS A 199 10.38 3.49 11.17
N LYS A 200 9.74 4.66 11.00
CA LYS A 200 8.68 5.13 11.92
C LYS A 200 7.46 4.22 11.96
N LEU A 201 7.06 3.65 10.83
CA LEU A 201 5.98 2.66 10.77
C LEU A 201 6.35 1.40 11.54
N VAL A 202 7.59 0.92 11.45
CA VAL A 202 8.04 -0.23 12.25
C VAL A 202 7.97 0.06 13.75
N ILE A 203 8.37 1.27 14.17
CA ILE A 203 8.24 1.66 15.57
C ILE A 203 6.76 1.64 16.00
N ALA A 204 5.86 2.17 15.17
CA ALA A 204 4.43 2.14 15.44
C ALA A 204 3.90 0.69 15.52
N ILE A 205 4.25 -0.17 14.56
CA ILE A 205 3.85 -1.59 14.52
C ILE A 205 4.25 -2.30 15.83
N TRP A 206 5.50 -2.13 16.27
CA TRP A 206 5.95 -2.77 17.50
C TRP A 206 5.14 -2.30 18.71
N HIS A 207 4.90 -0.99 18.85
CA HIS A 207 4.13 -0.46 19.98
C HIS A 207 2.67 -0.89 19.95
N VAL A 208 1.98 -0.83 18.81
CA VAL A 208 0.56 -1.23 18.79
C VAL A 208 0.37 -2.71 19.11
N LEU A 209 1.30 -3.58 18.68
CA LEU A 209 1.23 -5.02 18.97
C LEU A 209 1.74 -5.36 20.38
N HIS A 210 2.73 -4.65 20.90
CA HIS A 210 3.25 -4.87 22.26
C HIS A 210 2.30 -4.32 23.34
N ASP A 211 1.78 -3.12 23.12
CA ASP A 211 0.95 -2.40 24.10
C ASP A 211 -0.55 -2.71 23.91
N HIS A 212 -0.93 -3.39 22.81
CA HIS A 212 -2.30 -3.69 22.39
C HIS A 212 -3.22 -2.44 22.29
N GLU A 213 -2.61 -1.28 22.02
CA GLU A 213 -3.31 -0.01 21.86
C GLU A 213 -3.36 0.42 20.39
N PRO A 214 -4.46 1.06 19.94
CA PRO A 214 -4.55 1.59 18.58
C PRO A 214 -3.56 2.74 18.36
N TYR A 215 -3.09 2.87 17.12
CA TYR A 215 -2.20 3.95 16.70
C TYR A 215 -2.84 5.31 16.92
N ARG A 216 -2.10 6.22 17.55
CA ARG A 216 -2.47 7.62 17.72
C ARG A 216 -1.52 8.50 16.92
N ASP A 217 -2.07 9.26 15.98
CA ASP A 217 -1.29 10.24 15.24
C ASP A 217 -0.87 11.39 16.18
N LEU A 218 0.41 11.78 16.10
CA LEU A 218 0.94 12.90 16.86
C LEU A 218 0.45 14.25 16.30
N GLY A 219 -0.06 14.27 15.06
CA GLY A 219 -0.58 15.45 14.38
C GLY A 219 0.47 16.21 13.58
N ALA A 220 0.01 17.01 12.60
CA ALA A 220 0.85 17.83 11.74
C ALA A 220 1.67 18.89 12.51
N ASP A 221 1.14 19.37 13.63
CA ASP A 221 1.70 20.44 14.45
C ASP A 221 2.72 19.93 15.48
N HIS A 222 2.89 18.61 15.64
CA HIS A 222 3.79 17.99 16.62
C HIS A 222 5.20 18.59 16.58
N PHE A 223 5.72 18.86 15.38
CA PHE A 223 7.05 19.44 15.23
C PHE A 223 7.14 20.91 15.62
N THR A 224 6.04 21.66 15.50
CA THR A 224 5.93 23.05 15.94
C THR A 224 5.80 23.09 17.46
N ARG A 225 4.95 22.23 18.04
CA ARG A 225 4.80 22.09 19.50
C ARG A 225 6.10 21.69 20.18
N ARG A 226 6.91 20.82 19.56
CA ARG A 226 8.18 20.34 20.12
C ARG A 226 9.29 21.39 20.12
N ASP A 227 9.28 22.34 19.19
CA ASP A 227 10.34 23.35 19.04
C ASP A 227 9.71 24.68 18.59
N PRO A 228 9.00 25.38 19.50
CA PRO A 228 8.28 26.61 19.17
C PRO A 228 9.24 27.73 18.78
N GLU A 229 10.42 27.81 19.39
CA GLU A 229 11.43 28.82 19.05
C GLU A 229 11.88 28.71 17.60
N ARG A 230 12.12 27.50 17.10
CA ARG A 230 12.51 27.32 15.70
C ARG A 230 11.38 27.69 14.75
N ALA A 231 10.13 27.45 15.13
CA ALA A 231 8.98 27.90 14.36
C ALA A 231 8.90 29.44 14.32
N MET A 232 9.11 30.11 15.46
CA MET A 232 9.18 31.56 15.54
C MET A 232 10.30 32.12 14.66
N ARG A 233 11.53 31.57 14.75
CA ARG A 233 12.66 31.98 13.90
C ARG A 233 12.35 31.83 12.41
N ARG A 234 11.61 30.79 12.02
CA ARG A 234 11.16 30.60 10.63
C ARG A 234 10.20 31.71 10.21
N MET A 235 9.18 31.99 11.03
CA MET A 235 8.20 33.06 10.77
C MET A 235 8.88 34.43 10.67
N THR A 236 9.80 34.75 11.59
CA THR A 236 10.59 35.99 11.53
C THR A 236 11.39 36.09 10.23
N LYS A 237 12.07 35.01 9.83
CA LYS A 237 12.84 35.00 8.57
C LYS A 237 11.95 35.20 7.34
N GLU A 238 10.79 34.57 7.33
CA GLU A 238 9.81 34.68 6.24
C GLU A 238 9.25 36.10 6.14
N ALA A 239 8.84 36.71 7.25
CA ALA A 239 8.43 38.11 7.24
C ALA A 239 9.54 39.08 6.85
N ASN A 240 10.76 38.89 7.36
CA ASN A 240 11.90 39.72 6.98
C ASN A 240 12.17 39.63 5.47
N SER A 241 11.97 38.46 4.85
CA SER A 241 12.11 38.28 3.40
C SER A 241 11.04 39.03 2.59
N LEU A 242 9.91 39.36 3.22
CA LEU A 242 8.83 40.18 2.66
C LEU A 242 8.96 41.66 3.06
N GLY A 243 10.05 42.07 3.73
CA GLY A 243 10.26 43.44 4.22
C GLY A 243 9.45 43.81 5.46
N LEU A 244 8.90 42.82 6.16
CA LEU A 244 8.06 43.01 7.35
C LEU A 244 8.82 42.66 8.62
N THR A 245 8.57 43.39 9.71
CA THR A 245 9.05 43.03 11.05
C THR A 245 7.91 42.40 11.86
N ILE A 246 8.09 41.16 12.32
CA ILE A 246 7.14 40.50 13.22
C ILE A 246 7.50 40.80 14.68
N ARG A 247 6.48 41.13 15.49
CA ARG A 247 6.53 41.08 16.95
C ARG A 247 5.59 39.98 17.43
N PHE A 248 6.06 39.18 18.39
CA PHE A 248 5.24 38.13 19.01
C PHE A 248 4.78 38.65 20.37
N GLU A 249 3.46 38.78 20.53
CA GLU A 249 2.85 39.16 21.81
C GLU A 249 2.18 37.93 22.42
N PRO A 250 2.34 37.67 23.74
CA PRO A 250 1.70 36.56 24.40
C PRO A 250 0.18 36.75 24.44
N ILE A 251 -0.57 35.68 24.20
CA ILE A 251 -2.03 35.71 24.35
C ILE A 251 -2.34 35.71 25.85
N THR A 252 -2.94 36.79 26.36
CA THR A 252 -3.44 36.85 27.74
C THR A 252 -4.61 35.87 27.87
N ALA A 253 -4.42 34.77 28.60
CA ALA A 253 -5.51 33.86 28.93
C ALA A 253 -6.49 34.59 29.88
N GLY A 254 -7.73 34.76 29.44
CA GLY A 254 -8.83 35.31 30.24
C GLY A 254 -9.53 34.26 31.09
#